data_AF-A0A955EQA5-F1
#
_entry.id   AF-A0A955EQA5-F1
#
_cell.length_a   1.000
_cell.length_b   1.000
_cell.length_c   1.000
_cell.angle_alpha   90.00
_cell.angle_beta   90.00
_cell.angle_gamma   90.00
#
_symmetry.space_group_name_H-M   'P 1'
#
loop_
_entity.id
_entity.type
_entity.pdbx_description
1 polymer ?
#
loop_
_entity_poly.entity_id
_entity_poly.type
_entity_poly.pdbx_seq_one_letter_code
_entity_poly.pdbx_strand_id
1 'polypeptide(L)'
;MSQFTDSAQSKQIDQVEHNNDASAKRVVQYYQDGNGDYIQAGIPLVPNVDYDYIDVQQTSSTVETYVFKTGGSGGTTVQTIVVTYTSSAKTDLDKVEYS
;
A
#
# COMPACT_ATOMS: atom_id res chain seq x y z
N MET A 1 17.26 -31.21 34.36
CA MET A 1 17.42 -30.63 33.01
C MET A 1 16.11 -30.86 32.26
N SER A 2 15.17 -29.92 32.36
CA SER A 2 13.85 -30.07 31.72
C SER A 2 13.97 -29.67 30.26
N GLN A 3 13.73 -30.60 29.34
CA GLN A 3 13.79 -30.35 27.91
C GLN A 3 12.57 -29.51 27.50
N PHE A 4 12.81 -28.31 26.99
CA PHE A 4 11.80 -27.56 26.25
C PHE A 4 11.62 -28.28 24.90
N THR A 5 10.52 -29.02 24.75
CA THR A 5 10.05 -29.42 23.42
C THR A 5 9.48 -28.17 22.78
N ASP A 6 10.32 -27.44 22.05
CA ASP A 6 9.87 -26.42 21.12
C ASP A 6 9.11 -27.17 20.02
N SER A 7 7.80 -27.26 20.17
CA SER A 7 6.92 -27.75 19.11
C SER A 7 7.11 -26.80 17.96
N ALA A 8 7.90 -27.24 16.98
CA ALA A 8 8.09 -26.60 15.69
C ALA A 8 6.80 -26.61 14.84
N GLN A 9 5.64 -26.33 15.44
CA GLN A 9 4.71 -25.42 14.79
C GLN A 9 5.43 -24.08 14.74
N SER A 10 6.27 -23.98 13.71
CA SER A 10 6.61 -22.74 13.04
C SER A 10 5.54 -21.71 13.35
N LYS A 11 5.95 -20.51 13.77
CA LYS A 11 5.13 -19.32 13.55
C LYS A 11 4.90 -19.20 12.04
N GLN A 12 4.06 -20.07 11.48
CA GLN A 12 3.16 -19.76 10.41
C GLN A 12 2.36 -18.62 11.00
N ILE A 13 2.88 -17.41 10.82
CA ILE A 13 2.00 -16.31 10.47
C ILE A 13 1.20 -16.90 9.34
N ASP A 14 -0.03 -17.31 9.62
CA ASP A 14 -0.89 -18.00 8.66
C ASP A 14 -0.80 -17.19 7.38
N GLN A 15 -0.21 -17.83 6.37
CA GLN A 15 0.19 -17.20 5.11
C GLN A 15 -1.04 -16.90 4.24
N VAL A 16 -2.20 -16.78 4.87
CA VAL A 16 -3.52 -16.55 4.28
C VAL A 16 -3.76 -15.04 4.09
N GLU A 17 -3.10 -14.18 4.88
CA GLU A 17 -3.16 -12.72 4.66
C GLU A 17 -2.29 -12.24 3.49
N HIS A 18 -1.38 -13.09 3.00
CA HIS A 18 -0.46 -12.76 1.92
C HIS A 18 -0.92 -13.46 0.63
N ASN A 19 -1.88 -12.85 -0.08
CA ASN A 19 -2.17 -13.25 -1.46
C ASN A 19 -0.97 -12.89 -2.37
N ASN A 20 -0.11 -13.87 -2.63
CA ASN A 20 1.10 -13.73 -3.42
C ASN A 20 0.86 -13.76 -4.95
N ASP A 21 -0.39 -13.98 -5.40
CA ASP A 21 -0.72 -14.01 -6.83
C ASP A 21 -0.96 -12.61 -7.41
N ALA A 22 -1.18 -11.62 -6.53
CA ALA A 22 -1.19 -10.22 -6.93
C ALA A 22 0.25 -9.69 -7.03
N SER A 23 0.58 -8.97 -8.10
CA SER A 23 1.88 -8.31 -8.31
C SER A 23 2.22 -7.24 -7.25
N ALA A 24 1.34 -7.03 -6.27
CA ALA A 24 1.55 -6.25 -5.06
C ALA A 24 0.89 -6.93 -3.86
N LYS A 25 1.59 -6.99 -2.73
CA LYS A 25 1.04 -7.43 -1.44
C LYS A 25 -0.06 -6.47 -1.00
N ARG A 26 -1.33 -6.85 -1.17
CA ARG A 26 -2.46 -6.06 -0.69
C ARG A 26 -2.80 -6.47 0.74
N VAL A 27 -2.48 -5.63 1.72
CA VAL A 27 -3.03 -5.75 3.08
C VAL A 27 -4.48 -5.30 3.01
N VAL A 28 -5.40 -6.25 2.92
CA VAL A 28 -6.84 -5.97 2.97
C VAL A 28 -7.25 -5.88 4.43
N GLN A 29 -7.83 -4.75 4.83
CA GLN A 29 -8.33 -4.61 6.19
C GLN A 29 -9.64 -5.40 6.35
N TYR A 30 -9.64 -6.35 7.27
CA TYR A 30 -10.83 -7.07 7.70
C TYR A 30 -11.27 -6.58 9.07
N TYR A 31 -12.57 -6.59 9.31
CA TYR A 31 -13.14 -6.43 10.64
C TYR A 31 -14.00 -7.65 10.93
N GLN A 32 -14.01 -8.08 12.18
CA GLN A 32 -14.92 -9.13 12.61
C GLN A 32 -16.32 -8.52 12.80
N ASP A 33 -17.33 -9.09 12.16
CA ASP A 33 -18.71 -8.68 12.38
C ASP A 33 -19.23 -9.19 13.73
N GLY A 34 -20.46 -8.80 14.10
CA GLY A 34 -21.08 -9.23 15.36
C GLY A 34 -21.35 -10.73 15.47
N ASN A 35 -21.17 -11.49 14.38
CA ASN A 35 -21.37 -12.93 14.31
C ASN A 35 -20.05 -13.72 14.28
N GLY A 36 -18.91 -13.02 14.30
CA GLY A 36 -17.58 -13.62 14.29
C GLY A 36 -16.97 -13.80 12.91
N ASP A 37 -17.65 -13.39 11.84
CA ASP A 37 -17.16 -13.49 10.47
C ASP A 37 -16.24 -12.31 10.11
N TYR A 38 -15.13 -12.59 9.43
CA TYR A 38 -14.23 -11.54 8.94
C TYR A 38 -14.76 -10.98 7.62
N ILE A 39 -15.35 -9.79 7.67
CA ILE A 39 -15.81 -9.07 6.47
C ILE A 39 -14.72 -8.11 5.99
N GLN A 40 -14.55 -8.05 4.67
CA GLN A 40 -13.68 -7.03 4.07
C GLN A 40 -14.31 -5.67 4.35
N ALA A 41 -13.53 -4.75 4.94
CA ALA A 41 -13.94 -3.35 4.88
C ALA A 41 -13.87 -2.89 3.44
N GLY A 42 -15.00 -2.96 2.75
CA GLY A 42 -15.20 -2.10 1.60
C GLY A 42 -15.02 -0.68 2.12
N ILE A 43 -14.02 0.05 1.62
CA ILE A 43 -14.04 1.50 1.75
C ILE A 43 -15.30 1.92 1.00
N PRO A 44 -16.36 2.38 1.67
CA PRO A 44 -17.57 2.75 0.96
C PRO A 44 -17.25 4.04 0.22
N LEU A 45 -16.84 3.91 -1.05
CA LEU A 45 -16.76 5.05 -1.95
C LEU A 45 -18.19 5.48 -2.22
N VAL A 46 -18.56 6.64 -1.67
CA VAL A 46 -19.88 7.22 -1.86
C VAL A 46 -19.90 7.90 -3.23
N PRO A 47 -20.89 7.62 -4.09
CA PRO A 47 -21.02 8.31 -5.36
C PRO A 47 -21.01 9.84 -5.17
N ASN A 48 -20.25 10.55 -6.00
CA ASN A 48 -20.06 12.01 -5.97
C ASN A 48 -19.34 12.56 -4.72
N VAL A 49 -18.65 11.71 -3.96
CA VAL A 49 -17.69 12.16 -2.95
C VAL A 49 -16.30 12.06 -3.55
N ASP A 50 -15.60 13.19 -3.60
CA ASP A 50 -14.21 13.25 -3.99
C ASP A 50 -13.32 12.93 -2.78
N TYR A 51 -12.52 11.88 -2.91
CA TYR A 51 -11.57 11.45 -1.90
C TYR A 51 -10.19 12.04 -2.17
N ASP A 52 -9.34 12.07 -1.15
CA ASP A 52 -7.94 12.39 -1.35
C ASP A 52 -7.30 11.46 -2.38
N TYR A 53 -6.41 12.03 -3.17
CA TYR A 53 -5.93 11.44 -4.41
C TYR A 53 -4.42 11.57 -4.52
N ILE A 54 -3.76 10.51 -4.96
CA ILE A 54 -2.35 10.53 -5.33
C ILE A 54 -2.26 10.27 -6.84
N ASP A 55 -1.78 11.26 -7.57
CA ASP A 55 -1.42 11.14 -8.97
C ASP A 55 0.04 10.67 -9.08
N VAL A 56 0.30 9.63 -9.88
CA VAL A 56 1.65 9.14 -10.14
C VAL A 56 1.98 9.37 -11.60
N GLN A 57 2.94 10.26 -11.84
CA GLN A 57 3.38 10.65 -13.18
C GLN A 57 4.77 10.08 -13.42
N GLN A 58 4.88 9.09 -14.32
CA GLN A 58 6.19 8.63 -14.79
C GLN A 58 6.72 9.61 -15.85
N THR A 59 7.54 10.56 -15.40
CA THR A 59 8.13 11.58 -16.28
C THR A 59 9.33 11.03 -17.06
N SER A 60 9.96 9.95 -16.57
CA SER A 60 10.95 9.17 -17.31
C SER A 60 11.00 7.72 -16.80
N SER A 61 11.88 6.89 -17.38
CA SER A 61 12.12 5.54 -16.89
C SER A 61 12.73 5.51 -15.48
N THR A 62 13.36 6.59 -15.03
CA THR A 62 14.03 6.70 -13.73
C THR A 62 13.44 7.77 -12.82
N VAL A 63 12.39 8.47 -13.23
CA VAL A 63 11.79 9.56 -12.45
C VAL A 63 10.28 9.40 -12.38
N GLU A 64 9.76 9.51 -11.15
CA GLU A 64 8.34 9.53 -10.85
C GLU A 64 8.00 10.78 -10.04
N THR A 65 6.91 11.44 -10.40
CA THR A 65 6.35 12.57 -9.65
C THR A 65 5.03 12.15 -9.04
N TYR A 66 4.95 12.21 -7.72
CA TYR A 66 3.77 11.92 -6.93
C TYR A 66 3.12 13.23 -6.51
N VAL A 67 1.86 13.44 -6.87
CA VAL A 67 1.11 14.66 -6.52
C VAL A 67 -0.05 14.27 -5.61
N PHE A 68 0.04 14.65 -4.34
CA PHE A 68 -1.06 14.49 -3.39
C PHE A 68 -2.04 15.65 -3.55
N LYS A 69 -3.31 15.31 -3.73
CA LYS A 69 -4.42 16.25 -3.88
C LYS A 69 -5.53 15.94 -2.89
N THR A 70 -6.14 16.99 -2.33
CA THR A 70 -7.39 16.88 -1.57
C THR A 70 -8.57 17.23 -2.45
N GLY A 71 -9.64 16.43 -2.38
CA GLY A 71 -10.85 16.62 -3.19
C GLY A 71 -10.72 16.06 -4.62
N GLY A 72 -10.14 14.87 -4.77
CA GLY A 72 -10.15 14.12 -6.03
C GLY A 72 -9.06 14.53 -7.02
N SER A 73 -9.12 13.96 -8.22
CA SER A 73 -8.12 14.17 -9.27
C SER A 73 -8.05 15.60 -9.81
N GLY A 74 -9.18 16.33 -9.76
CA GLY A 74 -9.31 17.76 -10.04
C GLY A 74 -9.14 18.66 -8.81
N GLY A 75 -8.82 18.08 -7.65
CA GLY A 75 -8.72 18.77 -6.37
C GLY A 75 -7.47 19.65 -6.23
N THR A 76 -7.26 20.17 -5.02
CA THR A 76 -6.13 21.04 -4.71
C THR A 76 -4.88 20.23 -4.44
N THR A 77 -3.79 20.51 -5.16
CA THR A 77 -2.47 19.94 -4.84
C THR A 77 -1.99 20.45 -3.49
N VAL A 78 -1.69 19.51 -2.60
CA VAL A 78 -1.16 19.79 -1.26
C VAL A 78 0.33 19.50 -1.18
N GLN A 79 0.81 18.46 -1.87
CA GLN A 79 2.22 18.07 -1.84
C GLN A 79 2.63 17.50 -3.20
N THR A 80 3.83 17.87 -3.65
CA THR A 80 4.50 17.16 -4.76
C THR A 80 5.77 16.50 -4.25
N ILE A 81 6.00 15.25 -4.63
CA ILE A 81 7.22 14.49 -4.34
C ILE A 81 7.80 13.99 -5.66
N VAL A 82 9.06 14.32 -5.92
CA VAL A 82 9.80 13.79 -7.07
C VAL A 82 10.76 12.72 -6.56
N VAL A 83 10.63 11.51 -7.09
CA VAL A 83 11.48 10.37 -6.77
C VAL A 83 12.32 10.05 -8.00
N THR A 84 13.63 10.09 -7.84
CA THR A 84 14.61 9.65 -8.85
C THR A 84 15.21 8.33 -8.41
N TYR A 85 15.22 7.36 -9.33
CA TYR A 85 15.80 6.04 -9.17
C TYR A 85 17.16 5.96 -9.84
N THR A 86 18.03 5.09 -9.33
CA THR A 86 19.36 4.87 -9.92
C THR A 86 19.29 4.21 -11.30
N SER A 87 18.20 3.50 -11.59
CA SER A 87 17.99 2.78 -12.85
C SER A 87 16.51 2.60 -13.16
N SER A 88 16.20 2.21 -14.41
CA SER A 88 14.82 1.97 -14.86
C SER A 88 14.18 0.72 -14.26
N ALA A 89 14.96 -0.13 -13.57
CA ALA A 89 14.41 -1.24 -12.79
C ALA A 89 13.74 -0.76 -11.50
N LYS A 90 13.98 0.50 -11.09
CA LYS A 90 13.39 1.15 -9.91
C LYS A 90 13.58 0.36 -8.61
N THR A 91 14.67 -0.40 -8.52
CA THR A 91 15.03 -1.20 -7.35
C THR A 91 15.66 -0.35 -6.25
N ASP A 92 16.37 0.71 -6.63
CA ASP A 92 17.11 1.57 -5.71
C ASP A 92 16.79 3.05 -5.97
N LEU A 93 16.64 3.80 -4.88
CA LEU A 93 16.42 5.24 -4.91
C LEU A 93 17.76 5.97 -5.02
N ASP A 94 17.79 6.99 -5.88
CA ASP A 94 18.90 7.93 -5.98
C ASP A 94 18.60 9.20 -5.15
N LYS A 95 17.40 9.77 -5.34
CA LYS A 95 17.02 11.05 -4.72
C LYS A 95 15.52 11.15 -4.50
N VAL A 96 15.13 11.82 -3.41
CA VAL A 96 13.73 12.21 -3.13
C VAL A 96 13.69 13.70 -2.81
N GLU A 97 12.82 14.43 -3.51
CA GLU A 97 12.59 15.87 -3.31
C GLU A 97 11.11 16.12 -3.06
N TYR A 98 10.80 17.09 -2.21
CA TYR A 98 9.43 17.47 -1.87
C TYR A 98 9.30 18.98 -1.78
N SER A 99 8.17 19.53 -2.24
CA SER A 99 7.86 20.97 -2.24
C SER A 99 6.40 21.24 -1.91
#